data_AF-A0A2V2ZW22-F1
#
_entry.id   AF-A0A2V2ZW22-F1
#
_cell.length_a   1.000
_cell.length_b   1.000
_cell.length_c   1.000
_cell.angle_alpha   90.00
_cell.angle_beta   90.00
_cell.angle_gamma   90.00
#
_symmetry.space_group_name_H-M   'P 1'
#
loop_
_entity.id
_entity.type
_entity.pdbx_description
1 polymer ?
#
loop_
_entity_poly.entity_id
_entity_poly.type
_entity_poly.pdbx_seq_one_letter_code
_entity_poly.pdbx_strand_id
1 'polypeptide(L)' 'MKKSNAQKRKLTKSELKEINGGNGPIVCPEGLCDRGDGEYVIGPVGRNGYCC' A
#
# COMPACT_ATOMS: atom_id res chain seq x y z
N MET A 1 21.55 -32.37 -1.48
CA MET A 1 21.02 -31.00 -1.31
C MET A 1 21.13 -30.26 -2.65
N LYS A 2 20.01 -29.76 -3.21
CA LYS A 2 20.05 -28.93 -4.42
C LYS A 2 20.76 -27.61 -4.08
N LYS A 3 21.90 -27.34 -4.71
CA LYS A 3 22.59 -26.05 -4.58
C LYS A 3 21.74 -25.01 -5.30
N SER A 4 21.03 -24.16 -4.56
CA SER A 4 20.27 -23.05 -5.14
C SER A 4 21.27 -21.97 -5.58
N ASN A 5 21.36 -21.73 -6.88
CA ASN A 5 22.26 -20.72 -7.46
C ASN A 5 21.57 -19.34 -7.35
N ALA A 6 21.30 -18.91 -6.12
CA ALA A 6 20.56 -17.69 -5.83
C ALA A 6 21.40 -16.46 -6.21
N GLN A 7 21.32 -16.04 -7.46
CA GLN A 7 21.85 -14.78 -7.94
C GLN A 7 21.09 -13.64 -7.24
N LYS A 8 21.76 -12.90 -6.35
CA LYS A 8 21.20 -11.70 -5.72
C LYS A 8 21.07 -10.60 -6.78
N ARG A 9 19.88 -10.47 -7.36
CA ARG A 9 19.50 -9.38 -8.26
C ARG A 9 18.89 -8.23 -7.45
N LYS A 10 19.22 -7.00 -7.83
CA LYS A 10 18.51 -5.81 -7.31
C LYS A 10 17.13 -5.75 -7.95
N LEU A 11 16.09 -5.67 -7.13
CA LEU A 11 14.73 -5.46 -7.61
C LEU A 11 14.59 -4.05 -8.18
N THR A 12 13.85 -3.93 -9.29
CA THR A 12 13.43 -2.64 -9.82
C THR A 12 12.37 -2.02 -8.90
N LYS A 13 12.16 -0.71 -9.04
CA LYS A 13 11.13 0.01 -8.27
C LYS A 13 9.73 -0.56 -8.51
N SER A 14 9.44 -1.02 -9.73
CA SER A 14 8.15 -1.63 -10.09
C SER A 14 7.96 -2.96 -9.37
N GLU A 15 8.97 -3.84 -9.39
CA GLU A 15 8.90 -5.12 -8.68
C GLU A 15 8.75 -4.93 -7.18
N LEU A 16 9.44 -3.94 -6.61
CA LEU A 16 9.28 -3.58 -5.20
C LEU A 16 7.86 -3.07 -4.92
N LYS A 17 7.24 -2.30 -5.82
CA LYS A 17 5.85 -1.87 -5.67
C LYS A 17 4.88 -3.04 -5.75
N GLU A 18 5.11 -4.00 -6.64
CA GLU A 18 4.29 -5.21 -6.73
C GLU A 18 4.35 -6.03 -5.44
N ILE A 19 5.56 -6.26 -4.90
CA ILE A 19 5.75 -6.97 -3.63
C ILE A 19 5.10 -6.22 -2.46
N ASN A 20 5.26 -4.89 -2.41
CA ASN A 20 4.72 -4.06 -1.33
C ASN A 20 3.22 -3.74 -1.51
N GLY A 21 2.55 -4.30 -2.52
CA GLY A 21 1.13 -4.07 -2.77
C GLY A 21 0.78 -2.64 -3.22
N GLY A 22 1.77 -1.88 -3.72
CA GLY A 22 1.58 -0.54 -4.28
C GLY A 22 1.07 -0.50 -5.72
N ASN A 23 0.87 -1.67 -6.35
CA ASN A 23 0.27 -1.83 -7.68
C ASN A 23 -1.21 -2.25 -7.65
N GLY A 24 -1.78 -2.46 -6.45
CA GLY A 24 -3.22 -2.73 -6.32
C GLY A 24 -4.03 -1.44 -6.53
N PRO A 25 -5.32 -1.55 -6.93
CA PRO A 25 -6.21 -0.40 -6.90
C PRO A 25 -6.21 0.20 -5.48
N ILE A 26 -6.12 1.52 -5.40
CA ILE A 26 -6.38 2.24 -4.15
C ILE A 26 -7.88 2.06 -3.87
N VAL A 27 -8.22 0.99 -3.16
CA VAL A 27 -9.59 0.75 -2.69
C VAL A 27 -9.73 1.46 -1.37
N CYS A 28 -10.44 2.58 -1.40
CA CYS A 28 -10.78 3.36 -0.23
C CYS A 28 -12.27 3.15 0.06
N PRO A 29 -12.62 2.21 0.95
CA PRO A 29 -14.02 1.97 1.31
C PRO A 29 -14.61 3.22 1.97
N GLU A 30 -15.92 3.45 1.83
CA GLU A 30 -16.59 4.48 2.61
C GLU A 30 -16.55 4.15 4.11
N GLY A 31 -16.31 5.17 4.93
CA GLY A 31 -16.27 5.06 6.39
C GLY A 31 -15.89 6.39 7.04
N LEU A 32 -15.60 6.37 8.33
CA LEU A 32 -15.16 7.55 9.07
C LEU A 32 -13.65 7.74 8.87
N CYS A 33 -13.22 8.93 8.41
CA CYS A 33 -11.81 9.27 8.17
C CYS A 33 -11.44 10.69 8.63
N ASP A 34 -10.16 10.88 8.97
CA ASP A 34 -9.57 12.18 9.33
C ASP A 34 -9.06 12.92 8.09
N ARG A 35 -9.41 14.21 7.93
CA ARG A 35 -9.00 15.03 6.77
C ARG A 35 -7.54 15.52 6.81
N GLY A 36 -6.82 15.28 7.90
CA GLY A 36 -5.49 15.81 8.17
C GLY A 36 -5.47 17.00 9.15
N ASP A 37 -6.65 17.49 9.55
CA ASP A 37 -6.84 18.63 10.46
C ASP A 37 -7.39 18.21 11.84
N GLY A 38 -7.63 16.91 12.05
CA GLY A 38 -8.23 16.38 13.28
C GLY A 38 -9.76 16.29 13.25
N GLU A 39 -10.43 16.78 12.21
CA GLU A 39 -11.86 16.56 11.98
C GLU A 39 -12.11 15.22 11.29
N TYR A 40 -13.03 14.44 11.86
CA TYR A 40 -13.50 13.18 11.32
C TYR A 40 -14.78 13.39 10.51
N VAL A 41 -14.80 12.86 9.28
CA VAL A 41 -15.94 12.93 8.36
C VAL A 41 -16.23 11.57 7.76
N ILE A 42 -17.45 11.39 7.23
CA ILE A 42 -17.76 10.22 6.39
C ILE A 42 -17.19 10.45 4.99
N GLY A 43 -16.34 9.52 4.53
CA GLY A 43 -15.66 9.58 3.25
C GLY A 43 -14.86 8.32 2.94
N PRO A 44 -14.14 8.28 1.81
CA PRO A 44 -13.29 7.15 1.45
C PRO A 44 -12.10 7.05 2.42
N VAL A 45 -11.97 5.92 3.12
CA VAL A 45 -10.98 5.73 4.19
C VAL A 45 -9.73 5.04 3.66
N GLY A 46 -8.58 5.69 3.83
CA GLY A 46 -7.27 5.09 3.59
C GLY A 46 -6.87 4.09 4.68
N ARG A 47 -5.85 3.25 4.42
CA ARG A 47 -5.37 2.23 5.38
C ARG A 47 -4.87 2.80 6.72
N ASN A 48 -4.58 4.10 6.77
CA ASN A 48 -4.06 4.82 7.91
C ASN A 48 -5.14 5.62 8.67
N GLY A 49 -6.43 5.46 8.32
CA GLY A 49 -7.54 6.20 8.96
C GLY A 49 -7.73 7.63 8.47
N TYR A 50 -6.83 8.11 7.61
CA TYR A 50 -7.00 9.38 6.91
C TYR A 50 -7.91 9.21 5.70
N CYS A 51 -8.55 10.32 5.32
CA CYS A 51 -9.30 10.34 4.09
C CYS A 51 -8.35 10.13 2.92
N CYS A 52 -8.78 9.22 2.06
CA CYS A 52 -8.34 9.09 0.68
C CYS A 52 -9.05 10.17 -0.15
#